data_AF-A0A3M1SI27-F1
#
_entry.id   AF-A0A3M1SI27-F1
#
_cell.length_a   1.000
_cell.length_b   1.000
_cell.length_c   1.000
_cell.angle_alpha   90.00
_cell.angle_beta   90.00
_cell.angle_gamma   90.00
#
_symmetry.space_group_name_H-M   'P 1'
#
loop_
_entity.id
_entity.type
_entity.pdbx_description
1 polymer ?
#
loop_
_entity_poly.entity_id
_entity_poly.type
_entity_poly.pdbx_seq_one_letter_code
_entity_poly.pdbx_strand_id
1 'polypeptide(L)' 'MPTVRDIEGPYRFFFCSFDCNEPMHVHVQRDKNVCKFWLEPIVLSKNYGFTPRELNIVRKMIYNNKEKIVEAWHEHCG' A
#
# COMPACT_ATOMS: atom_id res chain seq x y z
N MET A 1 1.31 6.08 -12.97
CA MET A 1 1.41 5.54 -11.60
C MET A 1 1.81 4.08 -11.68
N PRO A 2 3.06 3.72 -11.32
CA PRO A 2 3.47 2.33 -11.25
C PRO A 2 2.61 1.62 -10.20
N THR A 3 2.11 0.45 -10.58
CA THR A 3 1.28 -0.39 -9.73
C THR A 3 2.11 -1.61 -9.39
N VAL A 4 2.14 -2.00 -8.13
CA VAL A 4 2.77 -3.26 -7.72
C VAL A 4 1.97 -4.37 -8.37
N ARG A 5 2.57 -5.05 -9.34
CA ARG A 5 1.97 -6.19 -10.05
C ARG A 5 2.07 -7.43 -9.14
N ASP A 6 1.29 -8.46 -9.45
CA ASP A 6 1.36 -9.77 -8.78
C ASP A 6 0.92 -9.82 -7.29
N ILE A 7 0.03 -8.92 -6.88
CA ILE A 7 -0.72 -9.09 -5.63
C ILE A 7 -2.13 -9.57 -5.98
N GLU A 8 -2.46 -10.81 -5.59
CA GLU A 8 -3.78 -11.38 -5.81
C GLU A 8 -4.85 -10.67 -4.96
N GLY A 9 -5.94 -10.27 -5.61
CA GLY A 9 -7.12 -9.73 -4.94
C GLY A 9 -7.70 -8.48 -5.62
N PRO A 10 -8.80 -7.93 -5.05
CA PRO A 10 -9.47 -6.75 -5.60
C PRO A 10 -8.75 -5.43 -5.26
N TYR A 11 -7.59 -5.49 -4.61
CA TYR A 11 -6.86 -4.34 -4.09
C TYR A 11 -5.67 -4.02 -4.98
N ARG A 12 -5.62 -2.77 -5.45
CA ARG A 12 -4.53 -2.23 -6.25
C ARG A 12 -3.54 -1.53 -5.34
N PHE A 13 -2.30 -2.03 -5.29
CA PHE A 13 -1.21 -1.42 -4.55
C PHE A 13 -0.38 -0.55 -5.49
N PHE A 14 -0.09 0.69 -5.08
CA PHE A 14 0.68 1.61 -5.91
C PHE A 14 1.45 2.62 -5.07
N PHE A 15 2.42 3.24 -5.74
CA PHE A 15 3.25 4.30 -5.17
C PHE A 15 3.11 5.57 -6.01
N CYS A 16 3.32 6.70 -5.36
CA CYS A 16 3.30 8.01 -6.00
C CYS A 16 4.68 8.63 -5.84
N SER A 17 5.33 8.97 -6.95
CA SER A 17 6.69 9.51 -6.95
C SER A 17 6.82 10.82 -6.17
N PHE A 18 5.72 11.58 -6.06
CA PHE A 18 5.67 12.80 -5.28
C PHE A 18 5.80 12.55 -3.77
N ASP A 19 5.39 11.37 -3.30
CA ASP A 19 5.46 10.99 -1.89
C ASP A 19 6.79 10.28 -1.54
N CYS A 20 7.75 10.13 -2.47
CA CYS A 20 9.03 9.45 -2.19
C CYS A 20 9.89 10.13 -1.12
N ASN A 21 9.61 11.39 -0.79
CA ASN A 21 10.28 12.11 0.30
C ASN A 21 9.73 11.76 1.70
N GLU A 22 8.63 11.00 1.76
CA GLU A 22 8.07 10.49 3.01
C GLU A 22 8.63 9.09 3.35
N PRO A 23 8.48 8.63 4.61
CA PRO A 23 8.83 7.26 4.99
C PRO A 23 8.15 6.21 4.10
N MET A 24 8.69 4.99 4.10
CA MET A 24 8.16 3.91 3.25
C MET A 24 6.66 3.67 3.49
N HIS A 25 5.87 3.79 2.43
CA HIS A 25 4.43 3.60 2.50
C HIS A 25 3.87 3.06 1.19
N VAL A 26 2.67 2.52 1.26
CA VAL A 26 1.93 2.00 0.11
C VAL A 26 0.52 2.56 0.10
N HIS A 27 0.06 2.94 -1.10
CA HIS A 27 -1.34 3.27 -1.32
C HIS A 27 -2.08 2.04 -1.82
N VAL A 28 -3.29 1.84 -1.30
CA VAL A 28 -4.15 0.72 -1.66
C VAL A 28 -5.49 1.26 -2.11
N GLN A 29 -5.87 0.97 -3.34
CA GLN A 29 -7.14 1.37 -3.93
C GLN A 29 -8.02 0.16 -4.24
N ARG A 30 -9.31 0.30 -4.00
CA ARG A 30 -10.36 -0.63 -4.45
C ARG A 30 -11.59 0.18 -4.84
N ASP A 31 -12.02 0.06 -6.08
CA ASP A 31 -13.12 0.85 -6.64
C ASP A 31 -12.90 2.37 -6.42
N LYS A 32 -13.78 3.02 -5.65
CA LYS A 32 -13.69 4.44 -5.27
C LYS A 32 -12.95 4.67 -3.95
N ASN A 33 -12.57 3.61 -3.26
CA ASN A 33 -11.95 3.68 -1.93
C ASN A 33 -10.43 3.65 -2.04
N VAL A 34 -9.76 4.46 -1.22
CA VAL A 34 -8.30 4.56 -1.18
C VAL A 34 -7.83 4.62 0.27
N CYS A 35 -6.78 3.89 0.61
CA CYS A 35 -6.11 4.03 1.89
C CYS A 35 -4.59 4.06 1.70
N LYS A 36 -3.89 4.56 2.72
CA LYS A 36 -2.44 4.66 2.77
C LYS A 36 -1.96 3.96 4.03
N PHE A 37 -0.97 3.09 3.88
CA PHE A 37 -0.31 2.39 4.98
C PHE A 37 1.17 2.71 5.00
N TRP A 38 1.71 3.01 6.18
CA TRP A 38 3.14 3.00 6.42
C TRP A 38 3.64 1.56 6.43
N LEU A 39 4.91 1.33 6.07
CA LEU A 39 5.55 0.01 6.08
C LEU A 39 6.45 -0.20 7.30
N GLU A 40 6.86 0.88 7.96
CA GLU A 40 7.70 0.87 9.15
C GLU A 40 7.22 1.89 10.20
N PRO A 41 6.41 1.46 11.20
CA PRO A 41 5.72 0.18 11.32
C PRO A 41 4.52 0.05 10.35
N ILE A 42 3.97 -1.15 10.16
CA ILE A 42 2.78 -1.36 9.30
C ILE A 42 1.52 -0.81 9.99
N VAL A 43 1.28 0.48 9.79
CA VAL A 43 0.17 1.20 10.40
C VAL A 43 -0.61 2.01 9.37
N LEU A 44 -1.91 2.17 9.62
CA LEU A 44 -2.79 2.94 8.76
C LEU A 44 -2.45 4.43 8.90
N SER A 45 -2.18 5.09 7.78
CA SER A 45 -1.92 6.53 7.71
C SER A 45 -3.19 7.31 7.39
N LYS A 46 -3.86 6.92 6.29
CA LYS A 46 -5.09 7.57 5.82
C LYS A 46 -6.06 6.52 5.30
N ASN A 47 -7.35 6.76 5.51
CA ASN A 47 -8.42 5.92 5.02
C ASN A 47 -9.52 6.77 4.40
N TYR A 48 -9.85 6.49 3.14
CA TYR A 48 -10.95 7.08 2.40
C TYR A 48 -11.87 5.96 1.92
N GLY A 49 -12.85 5.62 2.77
CA GLY A 49 -13.97 4.74 2.39
C GLY A 49 -13.81 3.25 2.74
N PHE A 50 -12.67 2.77 3.25
CA PHE A 50 -12.56 1.38 3.69
C PHE A 50 -13.16 1.17 5.08
N THR A 51 -13.80 0.02 5.26
CA THR A 51 -14.28 -0.42 6.57
C THR A 51 -13.12 -0.96 7.43
N PRO A 52 -13.22 -0.98 8.77
CA PRO A 52 -12.20 -1.58 9.64
C PRO A 52 -11.88 -3.04 9.30
N ARG A 53 -12.89 -3.80 8.83
CA ARG A 53 -12.72 -5.20 8.40
C ARG A 53 -11.84 -5.29 7.15
N GLU A 54 -12.08 -4.44 6.17
CA GLU A 54 -11.26 -4.39 4.94
C GLU A 54 -9.84 -3.91 5.24
N LEU A 55 -9.68 -2.89 6.10
CA LEU A 55 -8.37 -2.43 6.53
C LEU A 55 -7.55 -3.54 7.20
N ASN A 56 -8.18 -4.42 7.98
CA ASN A 56 -7.52 -5.59 8.54
C ASN A 56 -7.10 -6.61 7.47
N ILE A 57 -7.91 -6.80 6.43
CA ILE A 57 -7.57 -7.68 5.29
C ILE A 57 -6.39 -7.10 4.51
N VAL A 58 -6.45 -5.81 4.17
CA VAL A 58 -5.38 -5.08 3.49
C VAL A 58 -4.10 -5.13 4.30
N ARG A 59 -4.16 -4.89 5.62
CA ARG A 59 -3.00 -4.99 6.51
C ARG A 59 -2.37 -6.39 6.41
N LYS A 60 -3.16 -7.46 6.48
CA LYS A 60 -2.65 -8.85 6.31
C LYS A 60 -2.01 -9.07 4.95
N MET A 61 -2.60 -8.55 3.86
CA MET A 61 -2.02 -8.63 2.53
C MET A 61 -0.68 -7.90 2.43
N ILE A 62 -0.57 -6.71 3.05
CA ILE A 62 0.69 -5.96 3.12
C ILE A 62 1.73 -6.74 3.90
N TYR A 63 1.37 -7.34 5.04
CA TYR A 63 2.29 -8.18 5.81
C TYR A 63 2.80 -9.37 5.00
N ASN A 64 1.90 -10.09 4.31
CA ASN A 64 2.26 -11.27 3.52
C ASN A 64 3.13 -10.93 2.30
N ASN A 65 2.98 -9.73 1.74
CA ASN A 65 3.73 -9.27 0.57
C ASN A 65 4.76 -8.19 0.93
N LYS A 66 5.15 -8.07 2.22
CA LYS A 66 5.97 -6.94 2.70
C LYS A 66 7.26 -6.82 1.92
N GLU A 67 7.97 -7.93 1.71
CA GLU A 67 9.26 -7.95 0.99
C GLU A 67 9.12 -7.38 -0.42
N LYS A 68 8.14 -7.87 -1.20
CA LYS A 68 7.85 -7.37 -2.56
C LYS A 68 7.47 -5.90 -2.58
N ILE A 69 6.68 -5.44 -1.62
CA ILE A 69 6.25 -4.04 -1.55
C ILE A 69 7.44 -3.14 -1.20
N VAL A 70 8.32 -3.57 -0.29
CA VAL A 70 9.53 -2.84 0.08
C VAL A 70 10.53 -2.80 -1.09
N GLU A 71 10.74 -3.92 -1.78
CA GLU A 71 11.58 -3.99 -2.98
C GLU A 71 11.06 -3.04 -4.07
N ALA A 72 9.77 -3.10 -4.39
CA ALA A 72 9.16 -2.20 -5.37
C ALA A 72 9.18 -0.72 -4.93
N TRP A 73 9.17 -0.44 -3.62
CA TRP A 73 9.37 0.92 -3.10
C TRP A 73 10.81 1.39 -3.35
N HIS A 74 11.82 0.56 -3.06
CA HIS A 74 13.22 0.88 -3.33
C HIS A 74 13.50 1.05 -4.83
N GLU A 75 12.90 0.23 -5.71
CA GLU A 75 13.02 0.42 -7.16
C GLU A 75 12.39 1.73 -7.65
N HIS A 76 11.36 2.23 -6.94
CA HIS A 76 10.62 3.42 -7.36
C HIS A 76 11.14 4.73 -6.75
N CYS A 77 11.51 4.70 -5.47
CA CYS A 77 11.88 5.86 -4.66
C CYS A 77 13.33 5.83 -4.14
N GLY A 78 14.05 4.72 -4.34
CA GLY A 78 15.46 4.59 -3.99
C GLY A 78 16.41 5.19 -5.01
#